data_AF-A0A8S2E141-F1
#
_entry.id   AF-A0A8S2E141-F1
#
_cell.length_a   1.000
_cell.length_b   1.000
_cell.length_c   1.000
_cell.angle_alpha   90.00
_cell.angle_beta   90.00
_cell.angle_gamma   90.00
#
_symmetry.space_group_name_H-M   'P 1'
#
loop_
_entity.id
_entity.type
_entity.pdbx_description
1 polymer ?
#
loop_
_entity_poly.entity_id
_entity_poly.type
_entity_poly.pdbx_seq_one_letter_code
_entity_poly.pdbx_strand_id
1 'polypeptide(L)'
;SALFNISQATVSRIIISWTRFVYGVVQSIPIWPTKEQIQRLMPFEMKKNYPQVRVIVDCTEFELEQSSNPQAQQDTWSNYNNTNTAKGLVGITPNGVVSFIFFLYGGAVSDKALLNQRDDPSALMNLLQDGDIVMSDRGIQTSKSNVSLLMCYEEKRCAKKSFGVDTVEIDGDMDIIMSSTPEGIELRRNPSVFKLSLIKSIFLPLMETWFNEIETNIKDADLIVLSITSIILGMSAIEKHPGLKAIAIYPYPFTATNEFAPPMLNGKSESLFQWINSLKWKMSNYVLSSMYSDKINQLRTSINLPTIKLLDYYHNFVSNLATAAIYSKHLISRPLDWPENNHMVGPIINQSFPIDFKPSEDIIEFLEINKKEKKLLYIGVGSMLHMMFGEKEQFEFLTVVQTAVFNNNNCKAIVSLSGIKAKDLFLTNNDNNNIFYLKTNIPHAWLFPQLTAAIHHGGAGTTHTSLRFGLPTLILPFGADQPFNGDRVFINKLGPKPIPIRQINVKNLTNAMRDLLNTDEYQTNAKKIGELMAKENGLDQCIRLIETQFT
;
A
#
# COMPACT_ATOMS: atom_id res chain seq x y z
N SER A 1 31.10 1.93 -35.03
CA SER A 1 31.10 0.98 -33.91
C SER A 1 32.51 0.44 -33.75
N ALA A 2 33.12 0.60 -32.56
CA ALA A 2 34.47 0.11 -32.27
C ALA A 2 34.62 -1.41 -32.47
N LEU A 3 33.51 -2.16 -32.44
CA LEU A 3 33.47 -3.60 -32.66
C LEU A 3 33.55 -4.04 -34.12
N PHE A 4 33.09 -3.22 -35.08
CA PHE A 4 32.89 -3.64 -36.48
C PHE A 4 33.64 -2.78 -37.51
N ASN A 5 34.43 -1.80 -37.05
CA ASN A 5 35.21 -0.89 -37.90
C ASN A 5 34.43 -0.19 -39.03
N ILE A 6 33.12 0.03 -38.83
CA ILE A 6 32.22 0.74 -39.75
C ILE A 6 31.58 1.96 -39.05
N SER A 7 31.22 2.97 -39.85
CA SER A 7 30.58 4.19 -39.35
C SER A 7 29.21 3.91 -38.74
N GLN A 8 28.80 4.73 -37.75
CA GLN A 8 27.48 4.63 -37.12
C GLN A 8 26.34 4.75 -38.13
N ALA A 9 26.52 5.60 -39.16
CA ALA A 9 25.56 5.74 -40.26
C ALA A 9 25.38 4.43 -41.05
N THR A 10 26.46 3.69 -41.29
CA THR A 10 26.38 2.38 -41.97
C THR A 10 25.69 1.34 -41.10
N VAL A 11 25.99 1.28 -39.79
CA VAL A 11 25.29 0.39 -38.85
C VAL A 11 23.79 0.70 -38.82
N SER A 12 23.43 1.98 -38.68
CA SER A 12 22.02 2.43 -38.67
C SER A 12 21.27 2.00 -39.93
N ARG A 13 21.87 2.20 -41.12
CA ARG A 13 21.27 1.74 -42.39
C ARG A 13 21.06 0.23 -42.43
N ILE A 14 22.03 -0.55 -41.97
CA ILE A 14 21.94 -2.02 -41.93
C ILE A 14 20.80 -2.44 -40.99
N ILE A 15 20.77 -1.93 -39.77
CA ILE A 15 19.73 -2.25 -38.78
C ILE A 15 18.35 -1.86 -39.30
N ILE A 16 18.17 -0.63 -39.80
CA ILE A 16 16.88 -0.17 -40.33
C ILE A 16 16.42 -1.06 -41.50
N SER A 17 17.34 -1.45 -42.40
CA SER A 17 17.00 -2.29 -43.55
C SER A 17 16.58 -3.69 -43.13
N TRP A 18 17.34 -4.31 -42.22
CA TRP A 18 17.03 -5.64 -41.71
C TRP A 18 15.76 -5.65 -40.85
N THR A 19 15.54 -4.65 -39.99
CA THR A 19 14.30 -4.53 -39.21
C THR A 19 13.08 -4.41 -40.13
N ARG A 20 13.15 -3.64 -41.22
CA ARG A 20 12.08 -3.55 -42.21
C ARG A 20 11.84 -4.86 -42.96
N PHE A 21 12.91 -5.57 -43.32
CA PHE A 21 12.81 -6.87 -43.96
C PHE A 21 12.18 -7.91 -43.01
N VAL A 22 12.67 -8.00 -41.77
CA VAL A 22 12.14 -8.90 -40.73
C VAL A 22 10.68 -8.58 -40.45
N TYR A 23 10.32 -7.29 -40.30
CA TYR A 23 8.92 -6.88 -40.18
C TYR A 23 8.10 -7.37 -41.39
N GLY A 24 8.61 -7.19 -42.61
CA GLY A 24 7.99 -7.67 -43.84
C GLY A 24 7.66 -9.17 -43.84
N VAL A 25 8.57 -10.00 -43.32
CA VAL A 25 8.41 -11.45 -43.21
C VAL A 25 7.49 -11.81 -42.05
N VAL A 26 7.73 -11.27 -40.85
CA VAL A 26 7.06 -11.66 -39.61
C VAL A 26 5.62 -11.18 -39.56
N GLN A 27 5.28 -10.01 -40.13
CA GLN A 27 3.89 -9.52 -40.16
C GLN A 27 2.94 -10.44 -40.94
N SER A 28 3.47 -11.29 -41.82
CA SER A 28 2.67 -12.23 -42.62
C SER A 28 2.23 -13.47 -41.84
N ILE A 29 2.79 -13.68 -40.65
CA ILE A 29 2.50 -14.85 -39.80
C ILE A 29 1.23 -14.54 -38.98
N PRO A 30 0.11 -15.28 -39.17
CA PRO A 30 -1.08 -15.10 -38.36
C PRO A 30 -0.81 -15.65 -36.95
N ILE A 31 -0.56 -14.75 -36.00
CA ILE A 31 -0.26 -15.12 -34.61
C ILE A 31 -1.51 -15.21 -33.72
N TRP A 32 -2.68 -14.76 -34.18
CA TRP A 32 -3.93 -14.82 -33.42
C TRP A 32 -4.57 -16.23 -33.52
N PRO A 33 -4.60 -17.01 -32.43
CA PRO A 33 -5.11 -18.39 -32.45
C PRO A 33 -6.65 -18.42 -32.41
N THR A 34 -7.25 -19.53 -32.83
CA THR A 34 -8.71 -19.78 -32.78
C THR A 34 -9.21 -20.15 -31.37
N LYS A 35 -10.53 -20.04 -31.17
CA LYS A 35 -11.33 -20.59 -30.04
C LYS A 35 -10.73 -21.82 -29.40
N GLU A 36 -10.71 -22.80 -30.27
CA GLU A 36 -10.47 -24.21 -30.02
C GLU A 36 -8.99 -24.46 -29.73
N GLN A 37 -8.10 -23.74 -30.42
CA GLN A 37 -6.65 -23.80 -30.17
C GLN A 37 -6.32 -23.33 -28.75
N ILE A 38 -6.90 -22.23 -28.29
CA ILE A 38 -6.71 -21.76 -26.91
C ILE A 38 -7.26 -22.79 -25.92
N GLN A 39 -8.49 -23.26 -26.10
CA GLN A 39 -9.12 -24.24 -25.19
C GLN A 39 -8.38 -25.57 -25.09
N ARG A 40 -7.76 -26.00 -26.20
CA ARG A 40 -6.99 -27.24 -26.28
C ARG A 40 -5.64 -27.11 -25.60
N LEU A 41 -4.98 -25.95 -25.69
CA LEU A 41 -3.61 -25.74 -25.21
C LEU A 41 -3.54 -25.04 -23.85
N MET A 42 -4.67 -24.54 -23.34
CA MET A 42 -4.75 -23.87 -22.04
C MET A 42 -4.27 -24.80 -20.90
N PRO A 43 -3.34 -24.33 -20.05
CA PRO A 43 -2.88 -25.12 -18.91
C PRO A 43 -4.04 -25.47 -17.97
N PHE A 44 -3.94 -26.63 -17.30
CA PHE A 44 -5.02 -27.14 -16.45
C PHE A 44 -5.51 -26.12 -15.42
N GLU A 45 -4.59 -25.47 -14.68
CA GLU A 45 -4.95 -24.46 -13.69
C GLU A 45 -5.63 -23.22 -14.30
N MET A 46 -5.19 -22.80 -15.48
CA MET A 46 -5.83 -21.69 -16.20
C MET A 46 -7.23 -22.09 -16.68
N LYS A 47 -7.41 -23.32 -17.16
CA LYS A 47 -8.70 -23.84 -17.63
C LYS A 47 -9.70 -24.04 -16.50
N LYS A 48 -9.23 -24.47 -15.34
CA LYS A 48 -10.04 -24.63 -14.13
C LYS A 48 -10.53 -23.29 -13.60
N ASN A 49 -9.64 -22.30 -13.53
CA ASN A 49 -9.95 -21.03 -12.87
C ASN A 49 -10.51 -19.97 -13.83
N TYR A 50 -10.09 -19.99 -15.09
CA TYR A 50 -10.43 -18.99 -16.12
C TYR A 50 -10.72 -19.63 -17.49
N PRO A 51 -11.75 -20.49 -17.57
CA PRO A 51 -12.03 -21.30 -18.76
C PRO A 51 -12.31 -20.47 -20.02
N GLN A 52 -12.69 -19.20 -19.90
CA GLN A 52 -13.06 -18.35 -21.03
C GLN A 52 -11.95 -17.34 -21.43
N VAL A 53 -10.77 -17.38 -20.78
CA VAL A 53 -9.68 -16.46 -21.12
C VAL A 53 -9.15 -16.74 -22.51
N ARG A 54 -9.20 -15.70 -23.34
CA ARG A 54 -8.80 -15.70 -24.72
C ARG A 54 -7.35 -15.27 -24.91
N VAL A 55 -6.97 -14.22 -24.19
CA VAL A 55 -5.67 -13.56 -24.27
C VAL A 55 -5.41 -12.85 -22.95
N ILE A 56 -4.16 -12.83 -22.53
CA ILE A 56 -3.63 -12.04 -21.41
C ILE A 56 -2.87 -10.88 -22.05
N VAL A 57 -3.18 -9.65 -21.70
CA VAL A 57 -2.61 -8.46 -22.34
C VAL A 57 -1.87 -7.60 -21.34
N ASP A 58 -0.81 -6.97 -21.82
CA ASP A 58 -0.01 -6.00 -21.08
C ASP A 58 0.51 -4.90 -22.02
N CYS A 59 0.71 -3.70 -21.48
CA CYS A 59 1.31 -2.59 -22.20
C CYS A 59 2.81 -2.54 -21.91
N THR A 60 3.63 -2.94 -22.88
CA THR A 60 5.08 -2.88 -22.77
C THR A 60 5.59 -1.53 -23.26
N GLU A 61 6.46 -0.88 -22.48
CA GLU A 61 7.14 0.35 -22.85
C GLU A 61 8.61 0.10 -23.23
N PHE A 62 9.07 0.78 -24.27
CA PHE A 62 10.43 0.73 -24.80
C PHE A 62 11.03 2.13 -24.73
N GLU A 63 12.19 2.28 -24.10
CA GLU A 63 12.89 3.57 -24.06
C GLU A 63 13.33 4.04 -25.44
N LEU A 64 13.19 5.33 -25.69
CA LEU A 64 13.57 6.02 -26.91
C LEU A 64 14.69 7.02 -26.62
N GLU A 65 15.53 7.26 -27.62
CA GLU A 65 16.43 8.41 -27.60
C GLU A 65 15.62 9.71 -27.65
N GLN A 66 15.99 10.68 -26.79
CA GLN A 66 15.27 11.95 -26.70
C GLN A 66 15.32 12.70 -28.04
N SER A 67 14.15 12.94 -28.64
CA SER A 67 14.04 13.69 -29.88
C SER A 67 14.47 15.15 -29.70
N SER A 68 15.09 15.78 -30.69
CA SER A 68 15.32 17.24 -30.68
C SER A 68 14.04 18.06 -30.92
N ASN A 69 12.95 17.41 -31.35
CA ASN A 69 11.65 18.05 -31.57
C ASN A 69 10.82 18.06 -30.27
N PRO A 70 10.48 19.24 -29.71
CA PRO A 70 9.72 19.34 -28.47
C PRO A 70 8.34 18.66 -28.49
N GLN A 71 7.63 18.68 -29.62
CA GLN A 71 6.31 18.02 -29.73
C GLN A 71 6.46 16.50 -29.64
N ALA A 72 7.45 15.95 -30.37
CA ALA A 72 7.75 14.52 -30.31
C ALA A 72 8.22 14.10 -28.91
N GLN A 73 8.93 14.97 -28.18
CA GLN A 73 9.26 14.73 -26.78
C GLN A 73 8.01 14.64 -25.90
N GLN A 74 7.07 15.58 -26.06
CA GLN A 74 5.82 15.59 -25.30
C GLN A 74 4.97 14.34 -25.59
N ASP A 75 4.83 13.97 -26.87
CA ASP A 75 3.96 12.86 -27.28
C ASP A 75 4.54 11.49 -26.85
N THR A 76 5.86 11.37 -26.75
CA THR A 76 6.55 10.14 -26.34
C THR A 76 6.88 10.10 -24.85
N TRP A 77 6.58 11.14 -24.07
CA TRP A 77 6.93 11.18 -22.66
C TRP A 77 6.09 10.21 -21.83
N SER A 78 6.73 9.24 -21.17
CA SER A 78 6.08 8.38 -20.19
C SER A 78 6.30 8.91 -18.78
N ASN A 79 5.19 9.24 -18.11
CA ASN A 79 5.22 9.58 -16.69
C ASN A 79 5.58 8.37 -15.80
N TYR A 80 5.38 7.15 -16.30
CA TYR A 80 5.68 5.91 -15.58
C TYR A 80 7.20 5.65 -15.57
N ASN A 81 7.83 5.69 -16.74
CA ASN A 81 9.27 5.45 -16.90
C ASN A 81 10.15 6.72 -16.80
N ASN A 82 9.53 7.90 -16.69
CA ASN A 82 10.20 9.21 -16.60
C ASN A 82 11.23 9.46 -17.70
N THR A 83 10.92 8.98 -18.92
CA THR A 83 11.74 9.13 -20.11
C THR A 83 10.86 9.11 -21.35
N ASN A 84 11.43 9.41 -22.51
CA ASN A 84 10.74 9.22 -23.79
C ASN A 84 10.64 7.72 -24.06
N THR A 85 9.42 7.21 -24.22
CA THR A 85 9.15 5.80 -24.51
C THR A 85 8.20 5.64 -25.70
N ALA A 86 8.31 4.50 -26.35
CA ALA A 86 7.26 3.95 -27.20
C ALA A 86 6.50 2.89 -26.41
N LYS A 87 5.18 2.94 -26.41
CA LYS A 87 4.30 1.99 -25.74
C LYS A 87 3.62 1.09 -26.77
N GLY A 88 3.63 -0.22 -26.52
CA GLY A 88 2.96 -1.23 -27.34
C GLY A 88 2.09 -2.15 -26.51
N LEU A 89 0.88 -2.43 -27.00
CA LEU A 89 0.01 -3.45 -26.41
C LEU A 89 0.42 -4.83 -26.92
N VAL A 90 0.80 -5.73 -26.02
CA VAL A 90 1.20 -7.11 -26.31
C VAL A 90 0.20 -8.05 -25.66
N GLY A 91 -0.23 -9.06 -26.40
CA GLY A 91 -1.10 -10.12 -25.90
C GLY A 91 -0.44 -11.48 -26.00
N ILE A 92 -0.53 -12.26 -24.92
CA ILE A 92 -0.11 -13.66 -24.86
C ILE A 92 -1.33 -14.57 -24.65
N THR A 93 -1.23 -15.77 -25.17
CA THR A 93 -2.14 -16.88 -24.87
C THR A 93 -2.02 -17.33 -23.41
N PRO A 94 -3.04 -18.01 -22.84
CA PRO A 94 -2.97 -18.58 -21.48
C PRO A 94 -1.82 -19.56 -21.24
N ASN A 95 -1.23 -20.14 -22.29
CA ASN A 95 -0.04 -20.99 -22.22
C ASN A 95 1.28 -20.24 -22.48
N GLY A 96 1.26 -18.91 -22.56
CA GLY A 96 2.45 -18.05 -22.58
C GLY A 96 3.03 -17.71 -23.96
N VAL A 97 2.36 -18.09 -25.05
CA VAL A 97 2.81 -17.77 -26.42
C VAL A 97 2.28 -16.40 -26.83
N VAL A 98 3.12 -15.53 -27.40
CA VAL A 98 2.70 -14.24 -27.98
C VAL A 98 1.68 -14.48 -29.09
N SER A 99 0.50 -13.89 -28.95
CA SER A 99 -0.63 -14.03 -29.88
C SER A 99 -1.09 -12.71 -30.48
N PHE A 100 -0.65 -11.57 -29.95
CA PHE A 100 -1.08 -10.26 -30.42
C PHE A 100 0.01 -9.22 -30.14
N ILE A 101 0.21 -8.30 -31.08
CA ILE A 101 1.09 -7.14 -30.94
C ILE A 101 0.40 -5.99 -31.68
N PHE A 102 0.15 -4.88 -30.99
CA PHE A 102 -0.40 -3.67 -31.60
C PHE A 102 0.72 -2.70 -32.00
N PHE A 103 0.38 -1.70 -32.83
CA PHE A 103 1.35 -0.66 -33.21
C PHE A 103 1.91 0.07 -31.98
N LEU A 104 3.12 0.60 -32.12
CA LEU A 104 3.75 1.42 -31.09
C LEU A 104 3.18 2.84 -31.13
N TYR A 105 2.84 3.36 -29.95
CA TYR A 105 2.41 4.73 -29.74
C TYR A 105 3.40 5.45 -28.83
N GLY A 106 3.32 6.77 -28.74
CA GLY A 106 4.13 7.51 -27.77
C GLY A 106 3.76 7.17 -26.33
N GLY A 107 4.74 7.22 -25.42
CA GLY A 107 4.61 6.89 -24.00
C GLY A 107 3.53 7.67 -23.24
N ALA A 108 3.06 8.81 -23.78
CA ALA A 108 1.99 9.60 -23.17
C ALA A 108 0.59 8.95 -23.33
N VAL A 109 0.44 7.98 -24.25
CA VAL A 109 -0.85 7.32 -24.49
C VAL A 109 -1.18 6.38 -23.32
N SER A 110 -2.40 6.50 -22.80
CA SER A 110 -2.89 5.62 -21.72
C SER A 110 -3.15 4.19 -22.22
N ASP A 111 -2.95 3.21 -21.34
CA ASP A 111 -3.17 1.79 -21.66
C ASP A 111 -4.62 1.52 -22.06
N LYS A 112 -5.56 2.23 -21.41
CA LYS A 112 -7.00 2.23 -21.76
C LYS A 112 -7.26 2.71 -23.18
N ALA A 113 -6.54 3.73 -23.66
CA ALA A 113 -6.72 4.24 -25.01
C ALA A 113 -6.22 3.24 -26.07
N LEU A 114 -5.12 2.53 -25.81
CA LEU A 114 -4.60 1.49 -26.70
C LEU A 114 -5.56 0.30 -26.81
N LEU A 115 -6.12 -0.15 -25.68
CA LEU A 115 -7.05 -1.28 -25.71
C LEU A 115 -8.39 -0.93 -26.37
N ASN A 116 -8.86 0.32 -26.23
CA ASN A 116 -10.16 0.75 -26.74
C ASN A 116 -10.09 1.41 -28.13
N GLN A 117 -8.97 1.31 -28.85
CA GLN A 117 -8.89 1.65 -30.27
C GLN A 117 -9.91 0.80 -31.04
N ARG A 118 -10.96 1.42 -31.58
CA ARG A 118 -12.01 0.71 -32.35
C ARG A 118 -11.98 1.05 -33.84
N ASP A 119 -11.42 2.20 -34.17
CA ASP A 119 -11.36 2.72 -35.54
C ASP A 119 -10.24 2.04 -36.35
N ASP A 120 -9.30 1.35 -35.71
CA ASP A 120 -8.24 0.57 -36.36
C ASP A 120 -8.68 -0.90 -36.57
N PRO A 121 -8.71 -1.41 -37.81
CA PRO A 121 -9.01 -2.82 -38.11
C PRO A 121 -8.12 -3.83 -37.37
N SER A 122 -6.90 -3.42 -37.01
CA SER A 122 -5.87 -4.23 -36.34
C SER A 122 -6.01 -4.24 -34.82
N ALA A 123 -6.94 -3.47 -34.27
CA ALA A 123 -7.13 -3.38 -32.83
C ALA A 123 -7.69 -4.67 -32.24
N LEU A 124 -7.26 -4.99 -31.01
CA LEU A 124 -7.64 -6.21 -30.32
C LEU A 124 -9.16 -6.42 -30.25
N MET A 125 -9.92 -5.34 -30.06
CA MET A 125 -11.37 -5.39 -29.91
C MET A 125 -12.13 -5.91 -31.14
N ASN A 126 -11.48 -5.86 -32.31
CA ASN A 126 -11.99 -6.39 -33.57
C ASN A 126 -11.64 -7.86 -33.78
N LEU A 127 -10.70 -8.41 -33.00
CA LEU A 127 -10.28 -9.82 -33.03
C LEU A 127 -11.02 -10.71 -32.01
N LEU A 128 -11.64 -10.10 -31.00
CA LEU A 128 -12.35 -10.77 -29.92
C LEU A 128 -13.79 -11.14 -30.31
N GLN A 129 -14.22 -12.33 -29.92
CA GLN A 129 -15.58 -12.82 -30.11
C GLN A 129 -16.42 -12.60 -28.85
N ASP A 130 -17.74 -12.68 -28.97
CA ASP A 130 -18.64 -12.56 -27.83
C ASP A 130 -18.38 -13.69 -26.80
N GLY A 131 -18.32 -13.30 -25.52
CA GLY A 131 -18.01 -14.22 -24.41
C GLY A 131 -16.53 -14.58 -24.28
N ASP A 132 -15.63 -13.93 -25.02
CA ASP A 132 -14.20 -14.00 -24.75
C ASP A 132 -13.84 -13.17 -23.51
N ILE A 133 -12.92 -13.69 -22.69
CA ILE A 133 -12.36 -12.95 -21.55
C ILE A 133 -10.94 -12.50 -21.89
N VAL A 134 -10.68 -11.22 -21.69
CA VAL A 134 -9.32 -10.66 -21.75
C VAL A 134 -8.80 -10.54 -20.32
N MET A 135 -7.60 -11.06 -20.05
CA MET A 135 -6.96 -10.91 -18.74
C MET A 135 -5.92 -9.79 -18.81
N SER A 136 -5.83 -8.92 -17.81
CA SER A 136 -4.84 -7.82 -17.80
C SER A 136 -4.46 -7.37 -16.38
N ASP A 137 -3.46 -6.50 -16.29
CA ASP A 137 -3.12 -5.77 -15.06
C ASP A 137 -4.01 -4.51 -14.87
N ARG A 138 -3.96 -3.91 -13.66
CA ARG A 138 -4.84 -2.92 -13.02
C ARG A 138 -5.16 -1.64 -13.81
N GLY A 139 -4.46 -1.35 -14.92
CA GLY A 139 -4.57 -0.08 -15.68
C GLY A 139 -5.58 -0.08 -16.83
N ILE A 140 -6.26 -1.20 -17.09
CA ILE A 140 -6.96 -1.45 -18.34
C ILE A 140 -8.46 -1.67 -18.04
N GLN A 141 -9.36 -0.92 -18.70
CA GLN A 141 -10.83 -1.09 -18.60
C GLN A 141 -11.44 -1.09 -20.00
N THR A 142 -12.32 -2.06 -20.29
CA THR A 142 -13.02 -2.18 -21.59
C THR A 142 -14.47 -1.69 -21.53
N SER A 143 -14.97 -1.09 -22.61
CA SER A 143 -16.36 -0.61 -22.73
C SER A 143 -17.29 -1.49 -23.59
N LYS A 144 -16.90 -2.72 -23.94
CA LYS A 144 -17.73 -3.63 -24.76
C LYS A 144 -18.59 -4.50 -23.83
N SER A 145 -19.91 -4.40 -23.95
CA SER A 145 -20.88 -5.02 -23.03
C SER A 145 -20.83 -6.57 -22.96
N ASN A 146 -20.20 -7.23 -23.94
CA ASN A 146 -20.19 -8.69 -24.09
C ASN A 146 -18.79 -9.34 -23.98
N VAL A 147 -17.76 -8.57 -23.60
CA VAL A 147 -16.38 -9.04 -23.36
C VAL A 147 -16.02 -8.68 -21.93
N SER A 148 -15.68 -9.69 -21.11
CA SER A 148 -15.34 -9.47 -19.71
C SER A 148 -13.83 -9.33 -19.54
N LEU A 149 -13.40 -8.33 -18.78
CA LEU A 149 -12.00 -8.17 -18.39
C LEU A 149 -11.78 -8.83 -17.03
N LEU A 150 -10.80 -9.72 -16.93
CA LEU A 150 -10.44 -10.38 -15.69
C LEU A 150 -9.08 -9.85 -15.19
N MET A 151 -9.10 -9.07 -14.12
CA MET A 151 -7.89 -8.51 -13.51
C MET A 151 -7.16 -9.56 -12.67
N CYS A 152 -5.85 -9.71 -12.88
CA CYS A 152 -5.03 -10.62 -12.07
C CYS A 152 -4.44 -9.86 -10.87
N TYR A 153 -4.74 -10.32 -9.65
CA TYR A 153 -4.22 -9.71 -8.41
C TYR A 153 -3.60 -10.82 -7.54
N GLU A 154 -2.30 -10.77 -7.27
CA GLU A 154 -1.60 -11.77 -6.44
C GLU A 154 -1.57 -11.45 -4.94
N GLU A 155 -1.64 -10.19 -4.49
CA GLU A 155 -1.60 -9.89 -3.03
C GLU A 155 -2.97 -9.80 -2.31
N LYS A 156 -4.09 -9.61 -3.03
CA LYS A 156 -5.46 -9.44 -2.47
C LYS A 156 -6.35 -10.69 -2.59
N ARG A 157 -5.87 -11.76 -3.24
CA ARG A 157 -6.63 -13.02 -3.39
C ARG A 157 -6.88 -13.77 -2.09
N CYS A 158 -6.23 -13.42 -0.98
CA CYS A 158 -6.47 -14.05 0.31
C CYS A 158 -7.92 -13.90 0.81
N ALA A 159 -8.66 -12.83 0.50
CA ALA A 159 -10.04 -12.71 0.98
C ALA A 159 -10.99 -13.73 0.32
N LYS A 160 -10.98 -13.81 -1.02
CA LYS A 160 -11.86 -14.71 -1.77
C LYS A 160 -11.38 -16.18 -1.81
N LYS A 161 -10.05 -16.43 -1.88
CA LYS A 161 -9.51 -17.80 -1.85
C LYS A 161 -9.46 -18.41 -0.45
N SER A 162 -9.29 -17.63 0.62
CA SER A 162 -9.09 -18.18 1.97
C SER A 162 -10.36 -18.24 2.80
N PHE A 163 -11.39 -17.41 2.52
CA PHE A 163 -12.57 -17.30 3.39
C PHE A 163 -13.93 -17.39 2.67
N GLY A 164 -13.96 -17.47 1.32
CA GLY A 164 -15.22 -17.62 0.58
C GLY A 164 -16.15 -16.39 0.63
N VAL A 165 -15.62 -15.21 0.95
CA VAL A 165 -16.39 -13.96 1.05
C VAL A 165 -16.27 -13.17 -0.25
N ASP A 166 -17.41 -12.78 -0.84
CA ASP A 166 -17.44 -11.84 -1.95
C ASP A 166 -17.14 -10.42 -1.44
N THR A 167 -16.09 -9.80 -1.96
CA THR A 167 -15.66 -8.45 -1.59
C THR A 167 -15.82 -7.49 -2.75
N VAL A 168 -16.34 -6.29 -2.51
CA VAL A 168 -16.38 -5.21 -3.50
C VAL A 168 -15.34 -4.14 -3.17
N GLU A 169 -14.52 -3.78 -4.16
CA GLU A 169 -13.52 -2.71 -4.02
C GLU A 169 -14.21 -1.35 -4.22
N ILE A 170 -13.75 -0.37 -3.43
CA ILE A 170 -14.22 1.00 -3.46
C ILE A 170 -13.11 1.87 -4.08
N ASP A 171 -13.44 2.71 -5.06
CA ASP A 171 -12.48 3.48 -5.88
C ASP A 171 -11.79 4.62 -5.09
N GLY A 172 -10.56 5.02 -5.46
CA GLY A 172 -9.83 6.12 -4.82
C GLY A 172 -8.46 5.73 -4.28
N ASP A 173 -7.44 5.74 -5.15
CA ASP A 173 -6.06 5.49 -4.76
C ASP A 173 -5.43 6.74 -4.12
N MET A 174 -5.32 6.72 -2.79
CA MET A 174 -4.71 7.83 -2.04
C MET A 174 -3.23 8.05 -2.39
N ASP A 175 -2.51 7.03 -2.87
CA ASP A 175 -1.12 7.22 -3.28
C ASP A 175 -1.06 8.08 -4.52
N ILE A 176 -1.91 7.79 -5.53
CA ILE A 176 -2.03 8.59 -6.76
C ILE A 176 -2.47 10.02 -6.43
N ILE A 177 -3.47 10.17 -5.55
CA ILE A 177 -4.00 11.49 -5.20
C ILE A 177 -2.92 12.31 -4.49
N MET A 178 -2.23 11.73 -3.52
CA MET A 178 -1.15 12.41 -2.79
C MET A 178 0.08 12.68 -3.67
N SER A 179 0.36 11.81 -4.64
CA SER A 179 1.54 11.93 -5.52
C SER A 179 1.34 12.93 -6.66
N SER A 180 0.13 13.01 -7.21
CA SER A 180 -0.13 13.55 -8.55
C SER A 180 -1.05 14.77 -8.58
N THR A 181 -1.83 15.02 -7.53
CA THR A 181 -2.69 16.22 -7.47
C THR A 181 -1.92 17.42 -6.89
N PRO A 182 -2.16 18.66 -7.35
CA PRO A 182 -1.58 19.86 -6.76
C PRO A 182 -1.82 19.93 -5.25
N GLU A 183 -3.03 19.57 -4.81
CA GLU A 183 -3.44 19.59 -3.43
C GLU A 183 -2.69 18.54 -2.59
N GLY A 184 -2.56 17.32 -3.12
CA GLY A 184 -1.77 16.25 -2.50
C GLY A 184 -0.29 16.60 -2.38
N ILE A 185 0.29 17.21 -3.42
CA ILE A 185 1.68 17.69 -3.42
C ILE A 185 1.87 18.81 -2.39
N GLU A 186 0.93 19.73 -2.26
CA GLU A 186 1.01 20.82 -1.28
C GLU A 186 0.90 20.29 0.16
N LEU A 187 -0.01 19.33 0.40
CA LEU A 187 -0.18 18.71 1.72
C LEU A 187 1.08 17.95 2.13
N ARG A 188 1.76 17.31 1.16
CA ARG A 188 3.05 16.64 1.36
C ARG A 188 4.14 17.59 1.79
N ARG A 189 4.26 18.76 1.13
CA ARG A 189 5.27 19.76 1.45
C ARG A 189 5.05 20.35 2.84
N ASN A 190 3.79 20.61 3.19
CA ASN A 190 3.43 21.28 4.44
C ASN A 190 2.27 20.56 5.15
N PRO A 191 2.54 19.41 5.81
CA PRO A 191 1.55 18.59 6.49
C PRO A 191 1.16 19.24 7.81
N SER A 192 0.43 20.35 7.75
CA SER A 192 -0.21 20.92 8.92
C SER A 192 -1.68 20.51 8.93
N VAL A 193 -2.11 19.95 10.06
CA VAL A 193 -3.51 19.58 10.34
C VAL A 193 -4.48 20.78 10.27
N PHE A 194 -3.93 21.99 10.14
CA PHE A 194 -4.65 23.26 10.06
C PHE A 194 -4.99 23.68 8.62
N LYS A 195 -4.48 23.00 7.58
CA LYS A 195 -4.94 23.19 6.19
C LYS A 195 -6.20 22.38 5.89
N LEU A 196 -7.23 22.59 6.69
CA LEU A 196 -8.51 21.87 6.59
C LEU A 196 -9.15 22.01 5.21
N SER A 197 -8.95 23.15 4.52
CA SER A 197 -9.44 23.37 3.16
C SER A 197 -8.83 22.40 2.14
N LEU A 198 -7.54 22.09 2.27
CA LEU A 198 -6.79 21.20 1.40
C LEU A 198 -7.16 19.72 1.63
N ILE A 199 -7.36 19.36 2.90
CA ILE A 199 -7.87 18.05 3.27
C ILE A 199 -9.30 17.88 2.72
N LYS A 200 -10.14 18.93 2.83
CA LYS A 200 -11.51 18.92 2.33
C LYS A 200 -11.56 18.75 0.80
N SER A 201 -10.70 19.42 0.03
CA SER A 201 -10.69 19.30 -1.43
C SER A 201 -10.29 17.90 -1.92
N ILE A 202 -9.46 17.18 -1.17
CA ILE A 202 -9.06 15.80 -1.47
C ILE A 202 -10.16 14.80 -1.08
N PHE A 203 -10.71 14.91 0.14
CA PHE A 203 -11.60 13.89 0.69
C PHE A 203 -13.05 14.01 0.21
N LEU A 204 -13.58 15.22 -0.03
CA LEU A 204 -14.99 15.36 -0.39
C LEU A 204 -15.39 14.66 -1.71
N PRO A 205 -14.60 14.72 -2.80
CA PRO A 205 -14.91 13.99 -4.02
C PRO A 205 -14.93 12.48 -3.80
N LEU A 206 -13.93 11.96 -3.07
CA LEU A 206 -13.85 10.53 -2.72
C LEU A 206 -15.04 10.06 -1.91
N MET A 207 -15.50 10.86 -0.95
CA MET A 207 -16.66 10.52 -0.13
C MET A 207 -17.92 10.30 -0.95
N GLU A 208 -18.13 11.06 -2.02
CA GLU A 208 -19.29 10.86 -2.90
C GLU A 208 -19.20 9.55 -3.68
N THR A 209 -18.03 9.26 -4.24
CA THR A 209 -17.77 7.97 -4.90
C THR A 209 -17.99 6.81 -3.94
N TRP A 210 -17.36 6.85 -2.77
CA TRP A 210 -17.47 5.81 -1.74
C TRP A 210 -18.91 5.62 -1.26
N PHE A 211 -19.65 6.71 -1.06
CA PHE A 211 -21.05 6.64 -0.65
C PHE A 211 -21.91 5.93 -1.69
N ASN A 212 -21.78 6.31 -2.97
CA ASN A 212 -22.55 5.71 -4.05
C ASN A 212 -22.19 4.22 -4.25
N GLU A 213 -20.92 3.87 -4.10
CA GLU A 213 -20.47 2.48 -4.17
C GLU A 213 -20.98 1.64 -3.00
N ILE A 214 -20.96 2.17 -1.77
CA ILE A 214 -21.56 1.51 -0.62
C ILE A 214 -23.05 1.25 -0.92
N GLU A 215 -23.81 2.28 -1.29
CA GLU A 215 -25.26 2.16 -1.57
C GLU A 215 -25.60 1.18 -2.71
N THR A 216 -24.75 1.11 -3.74
CA THR A 216 -24.97 0.22 -4.88
C THR A 216 -24.73 -1.24 -4.52
N ASN A 217 -23.72 -1.51 -3.68
CA ASN A 217 -23.24 -2.87 -3.39
C ASN A 217 -23.85 -3.49 -2.13
N ILE A 218 -24.57 -2.73 -1.30
CA ILE A 218 -25.09 -3.21 0.00
C ILE A 218 -26.39 -4.01 -0.10
N LYS A 219 -27.05 -4.03 -1.26
CA LYS A 219 -28.41 -4.59 -1.42
C LYS A 219 -28.53 -6.06 -1.05
N ASP A 220 -27.47 -6.83 -1.23
CA ASP A 220 -27.42 -8.27 -0.95
C ASP A 220 -26.47 -8.61 0.20
N ALA A 221 -26.04 -7.62 0.99
CA ALA A 221 -25.07 -7.82 2.07
C ALA A 221 -25.76 -8.07 3.42
N ASP A 222 -25.32 -9.11 4.13
CA ASP A 222 -25.78 -9.40 5.49
C ASP A 222 -24.98 -8.62 6.56
N LEU A 223 -23.76 -8.20 6.23
CA LEU A 223 -22.82 -7.50 7.11
C LEU A 223 -22.04 -6.43 6.34
N ILE A 224 -21.86 -5.26 6.96
CA ILE A 224 -20.86 -4.27 6.55
C ILE A 224 -19.72 -4.18 7.57
N VAL A 225 -18.48 -4.26 7.07
CA VAL A 225 -17.27 -4.02 7.87
C VAL A 225 -16.76 -2.62 7.58
N LEU A 226 -16.77 -1.77 8.60
CA LEU A 226 -16.40 -0.35 8.51
C LEU A 226 -14.96 -0.13 8.98
N SER A 227 -14.30 0.87 8.40
CA SER A 227 -13.01 1.38 8.83
C SER A 227 -13.18 2.80 9.39
N ILE A 228 -12.09 3.38 9.90
CA ILE A 228 -12.07 4.78 10.38
C ILE A 228 -12.54 5.76 9.30
N THR A 229 -12.23 5.50 8.02
CA THR A 229 -12.60 6.39 6.92
C THR A 229 -14.00 6.14 6.40
N SER A 230 -14.47 4.89 6.39
CA SER A 230 -15.80 4.55 5.86
C SER A 230 -16.92 4.67 6.89
N ILE A 231 -16.62 4.72 8.20
CA ILE A 231 -17.64 4.73 9.24
C ILE A 231 -18.66 5.85 9.07
N ILE A 232 -18.22 7.07 8.73
CA ILE A 232 -19.10 8.22 8.58
C ILE A 232 -20.12 8.03 7.45
N LEU A 233 -19.68 7.41 6.35
CA LEU A 233 -20.54 7.12 5.19
C LEU A 233 -21.46 5.94 5.50
N GLY A 234 -20.89 4.89 6.11
CA GLY A 234 -21.59 3.65 6.45
C GLY A 234 -22.77 3.84 7.38
N MET A 235 -22.75 4.84 8.28
CA MET A 235 -23.89 5.09 9.19
C MET A 235 -25.20 5.36 8.43
N SER A 236 -25.12 6.03 7.28
CA SER A 236 -26.31 6.35 6.47
C SER A 236 -26.82 5.09 5.75
N ALA A 237 -25.92 4.26 5.25
CA ALA A 237 -26.29 2.99 4.62
C ALA A 237 -26.97 2.05 5.65
N ILE A 238 -26.44 1.96 6.86
CA ILE A 238 -27.02 1.14 7.94
C ILE A 238 -28.41 1.63 8.35
N GLU A 239 -28.61 2.96 8.46
CA GLU A 239 -29.92 3.52 8.78
C GLU A 239 -30.97 3.21 7.70
N LYS A 240 -30.56 3.24 6.43
CA LYS A 240 -31.44 2.91 5.31
C LYS A 240 -31.77 1.42 5.21
N HIS A 241 -30.90 0.56 5.73
CA HIS A 241 -31.00 -0.90 5.65
C HIS A 241 -31.05 -1.53 7.05
N PRO A 242 -32.20 -1.52 7.77
CA PRO A 242 -32.29 -1.98 9.16
C PRO A 242 -31.91 -3.45 9.42
N GLY A 243 -31.92 -4.30 8.38
CA GLY A 243 -31.50 -5.70 8.47
C GLY A 243 -29.99 -5.90 8.38
N LEU A 244 -29.25 -4.88 7.95
CA LEU A 244 -27.81 -4.95 7.75
C LEU A 244 -27.08 -4.91 9.09
N LYS A 245 -26.27 -5.95 9.37
CA LYS A 245 -25.38 -5.95 10.53
C LYS A 245 -24.15 -5.11 10.24
N ALA A 246 -23.55 -4.54 11.28
CA ALA A 246 -22.38 -3.70 11.12
C ALA A 246 -21.36 -3.91 12.24
N ILE A 247 -20.10 -3.85 11.86
CA ILE A 247 -18.95 -3.83 12.78
C ILE A 247 -17.93 -2.83 12.26
N ALA A 248 -17.25 -2.10 13.14
CA ALA A 248 -16.10 -1.29 12.74
C ALA A 248 -14.78 -1.94 13.20
N ILE A 249 -13.81 -2.06 12.31
CA ILE A 249 -12.47 -2.57 12.62
C ILE A 249 -11.46 -1.44 12.47
N TYR A 250 -10.69 -1.19 13.53
CA TYR A 250 -9.75 -0.09 13.60
C TYR A 250 -8.30 -0.57 13.75
N PRO A 251 -7.35 -0.06 12.94
CA PRO A 251 -5.93 -0.40 13.05
C PRO A 251 -5.27 0.15 14.33
N TYR A 252 -5.92 1.07 15.02
CA TYR A 252 -5.48 1.67 16.28
C TYR A 252 -6.69 2.10 17.13
N PRO A 253 -6.51 2.37 18.43
CA PRO A 253 -7.60 2.78 19.32
C PRO A 253 -8.30 4.05 18.84
N PHE A 254 -9.52 3.93 18.31
CA PHE A 254 -10.29 5.04 17.72
C PHE A 254 -11.59 5.35 18.48
N THR A 255 -11.55 5.22 19.81
CA THR A 255 -12.68 5.50 20.70
C THR A 255 -12.25 6.49 21.76
N ALA A 256 -13.09 7.50 22.00
CA ALA A 256 -12.81 8.56 22.97
C ALA A 256 -12.57 8.00 24.37
N THR A 257 -11.55 8.53 25.04
CA THR A 257 -11.15 8.13 26.40
C THR A 257 -10.38 9.25 27.09
N ASN A 258 -10.36 9.20 28.42
CA ASN A 258 -9.55 10.06 29.27
C ASN A 258 -8.09 9.57 29.39
N GLU A 259 -7.80 8.33 29.01
CA GLU A 259 -6.48 7.71 29.22
C GLU A 259 -5.44 8.19 28.21
N PHE A 260 -5.83 8.42 26.96
CA PHE A 260 -4.93 8.90 25.92
C PHE A 260 -5.58 9.86 24.92
N ALA A 261 -4.75 10.71 24.32
CA ALA A 261 -5.15 11.62 23.25
C ALA A 261 -5.45 10.85 21.94
N PRO A 262 -6.33 11.37 21.07
CA PRO A 262 -6.60 10.79 19.75
C PRO A 262 -5.30 10.43 19.01
N PRO A 263 -5.12 9.18 18.52
CA PRO A 263 -3.87 8.76 17.90
C PRO A 263 -3.40 9.60 16.71
N MET A 264 -4.34 10.27 16.02
CA MET A 264 -4.05 11.16 14.89
C MET A 264 -3.51 12.55 15.31
N LEU A 265 -3.56 12.90 16.60
CA LEU A 265 -3.00 14.15 17.11
C LEU A 265 -1.53 13.96 17.48
N ASN A 266 -0.69 14.96 17.19
CA ASN A 266 0.75 14.87 17.34
C ASN A 266 1.21 14.47 18.76
N GLY A 267 1.71 13.22 18.86
CA GLY A 267 2.96 12.84 19.51
C GLY A 267 3.04 12.86 21.04
N LYS A 268 1.97 13.26 21.75
CA LYS A 268 1.84 12.99 23.18
C LYS A 268 0.54 12.26 23.42
N SER A 269 0.67 10.95 23.51
CA SER A 269 -0.43 10.04 23.80
C SER A 269 -0.96 10.26 25.22
N GLU A 270 -0.11 10.67 26.19
CA GLU A 270 -0.54 10.97 27.56
C GLU A 270 -0.49 12.47 27.86
N SER A 271 -1.43 12.92 28.69
CA SER A 271 -1.49 14.27 29.23
C SER A 271 -1.30 14.21 30.74
N LEU A 272 -0.69 15.24 31.34
CA LEU A 272 -0.51 15.33 32.80
C LEU A 272 -1.84 15.22 33.57
N PHE A 273 -2.93 15.70 32.96
CA PHE A 273 -4.28 15.57 33.50
C PHE A 273 -5.18 14.85 32.48
N GLN A 274 -5.86 13.80 32.92
CA GLN A 274 -6.68 12.93 32.06
C GLN A 274 -7.83 13.68 31.34
N TRP A 275 -8.44 14.70 31.97
CA TRP A 275 -9.52 15.49 31.36
C TRP A 275 -9.08 16.24 30.09
N ILE A 276 -7.77 16.51 29.92
CA ILE A 276 -7.22 17.14 28.73
C ILE A 276 -7.40 16.21 27.52
N ASN A 277 -7.31 14.89 27.72
CA ASN A 277 -7.53 13.92 26.65
C ASN A 277 -8.98 13.95 26.18
N SER A 278 -9.95 14.03 27.11
CA SER A 278 -11.37 14.18 26.76
C SER A 278 -11.63 15.45 25.94
N LEU A 279 -10.98 16.56 26.30
CA LEU A 279 -11.08 17.81 25.54
C LEU A 279 -10.50 17.66 24.12
N LYS A 280 -9.34 16.99 23.99
CA LYS A 280 -8.73 16.70 22.68
C LYS A 280 -9.63 15.83 21.80
N TRP A 281 -10.28 14.81 22.37
CA TRP A 281 -11.26 13.98 21.66
C TRP A 281 -12.47 14.79 21.20
N LYS A 282 -13.06 15.61 22.09
CA LYS A 282 -14.19 16.50 21.72
C LYS A 282 -13.81 17.45 20.59
N MET A 283 -12.63 18.06 20.67
CA MET A 283 -12.12 18.95 19.63
C MET A 283 -11.92 18.21 18.29
N SER A 284 -11.31 17.02 18.33
CA SER A 284 -11.10 16.19 17.12
C SER A 284 -12.43 15.83 16.44
N ASN A 285 -13.42 15.39 17.22
CA ASN A 285 -14.74 15.03 16.69
C ASN A 285 -15.48 16.25 16.15
N TYR A 286 -15.36 17.42 16.79
CA TYR A 286 -15.92 18.66 16.30
C TYR A 286 -15.32 19.06 14.94
N VAL A 287 -14.00 19.00 14.79
CA VAL A 287 -13.32 19.30 13.52
C VAL A 287 -13.80 18.34 12.43
N LEU A 288 -13.81 17.03 12.72
CA LEU A 288 -14.30 15.99 11.80
C LEU A 288 -15.74 16.26 11.36
N SER A 289 -16.62 16.54 12.32
CA SER A 289 -18.02 16.88 12.03
C SER A 289 -18.13 18.13 11.16
N SER A 290 -17.43 19.21 11.51
CA SER A 290 -17.48 20.47 10.76
C SER A 290 -16.99 20.33 9.31
N MET A 291 -16.05 19.40 9.07
CA MET A 291 -15.50 19.15 7.74
C MET A 291 -16.51 18.49 6.81
N TYR A 292 -17.32 17.57 7.35
CA TYR A 292 -18.13 16.64 6.55
C TYR A 292 -19.65 16.83 6.65
N SER A 293 -20.16 17.63 7.60
CA SER A 293 -21.60 17.75 7.86
C SER A 293 -22.43 18.10 6.62
N ASP A 294 -22.04 19.12 5.86
CA ASP A 294 -22.80 19.57 4.68
C ASP A 294 -22.86 18.49 3.60
N LYS A 295 -21.72 17.86 3.30
CA LYS A 295 -21.63 16.81 2.28
C LYS A 295 -22.40 15.57 2.70
N ILE A 296 -22.32 15.17 3.97
CA ILE A 296 -23.09 14.04 4.49
C ILE A 296 -24.59 14.31 4.43
N ASN A 297 -25.04 15.52 4.80
CA ASN A 297 -26.47 15.85 4.71
C ASN A 297 -26.97 15.92 3.26
N GLN A 298 -26.12 16.38 2.32
CA GLN A 298 -26.43 16.32 0.88
C GLN A 298 -26.59 14.87 0.41
N LEU A 299 -25.64 13.99 0.75
CA LEU A 299 -25.66 12.56 0.38
C LEU A 299 -26.83 11.80 1.04
N ARG A 300 -27.16 12.12 2.29
CA ARG A 300 -28.34 11.54 2.97
C ARG A 300 -29.64 11.93 2.28
N THR A 301 -29.77 13.19 1.89
CA THR A 301 -30.96 13.68 1.19
C THR A 301 -31.11 13.01 -0.18
N SER A 302 -30.01 12.72 -0.90
CA SER A 302 -30.08 12.05 -2.21
C SER A 302 -30.60 10.60 -2.13
N ILE A 303 -30.54 9.97 -0.94
CA ILE A 303 -31.10 8.64 -0.68
C ILE A 303 -32.38 8.68 0.18
N ASN A 304 -33.03 9.84 0.29
CA ASN A 304 -34.27 10.08 1.06
C ASN A 304 -34.15 9.88 2.58
N LEU A 305 -32.96 10.04 3.16
CA LEU A 305 -32.78 10.09 4.61
C LEU A 305 -32.84 11.53 5.15
N PRO A 306 -33.31 11.74 6.39
CA PRO A 306 -33.34 13.05 7.01
C PRO A 306 -31.92 13.57 7.29
N THR A 307 -31.76 14.89 7.33
CA THR A 307 -30.51 15.52 7.73
C THR A 307 -30.24 15.30 9.22
N ILE A 308 -28.95 15.29 9.58
CA ILE A 308 -28.48 15.00 10.94
C ILE A 308 -27.52 16.08 11.43
N LYS A 309 -27.46 16.22 12.75
CA LYS A 309 -26.31 16.85 13.43
C LYS A 309 -25.20 15.81 13.53
N LEU A 310 -24.24 15.87 12.61
CA LEU A 310 -23.25 14.81 12.42
C LEU A 310 -22.48 14.46 13.70
N LEU A 311 -22.09 15.46 14.51
CA LEU A 311 -21.39 15.24 15.78
C LEU A 311 -22.19 14.34 16.73
N ASP A 312 -23.45 14.71 17.00
CA ASP A 312 -24.32 13.99 17.94
C ASP A 312 -24.66 12.60 17.40
N TYR A 313 -24.96 12.52 16.11
CA TYR A 313 -25.30 11.27 15.43
C TYR A 313 -24.12 10.29 15.43
N TYR A 314 -22.91 10.77 15.08
CA TYR A 314 -21.69 9.97 15.11
C TYR A 314 -21.40 9.43 16.51
N HIS A 315 -21.50 10.29 17.54
CA HIS A 315 -21.30 9.88 18.92
C HIS A 315 -22.27 8.78 19.35
N ASN A 316 -23.57 8.95 19.06
CA ASN A 316 -24.57 7.94 19.38
C ASN A 316 -24.37 6.65 18.58
N PHE A 317 -24.04 6.76 17.29
CA PHE A 317 -23.82 5.61 16.43
C PHE A 317 -22.63 4.76 16.90
N VAL A 318 -21.45 5.37 17.10
CA VAL A 318 -20.24 4.66 17.56
C VAL A 318 -20.44 4.08 18.96
N SER A 319 -21.24 4.72 19.82
CA SER A 319 -21.53 4.18 21.15
C SER A 319 -22.37 2.90 21.13
N ASN A 320 -23.11 2.64 20.05
CA ASN A 320 -23.96 1.46 19.90
C ASN A 320 -23.38 0.42 18.92
N LEU A 321 -22.45 0.81 18.05
CA LEU A 321 -21.80 -0.08 17.10
C LEU A 321 -20.76 -0.99 17.78
N ALA A 322 -20.74 -2.27 17.44
CA ALA A 322 -19.64 -3.15 17.82
C ALA A 322 -18.34 -2.72 17.13
N THR A 323 -17.27 -2.51 17.89
CA THR A 323 -15.96 -2.14 17.32
C THR A 323 -14.85 -3.08 17.75
N ALA A 324 -13.91 -3.32 16.84
CA ALA A 324 -12.73 -4.14 17.04
C ALA A 324 -11.47 -3.33 16.76
N ALA A 325 -10.77 -2.89 17.81
CA ALA A 325 -9.44 -2.33 17.68
C ALA A 325 -8.43 -3.49 17.55
N ILE A 326 -7.85 -3.68 16.37
CA ILE A 326 -6.80 -4.68 16.09
C ILE A 326 -5.43 -4.21 16.60
N TYR A 327 -5.39 -3.93 17.90
CA TYR A 327 -4.26 -3.35 18.62
C TYR A 327 -3.97 -4.20 19.85
N SER A 328 -2.69 -4.37 20.20
CA SER A 328 -2.30 -5.21 21.32
C SER A 328 -2.66 -4.57 22.66
N LYS A 329 -3.30 -5.34 23.53
CA LYS A 329 -3.62 -4.92 24.90
C LYS A 329 -2.38 -4.77 25.79
N HIS A 330 -1.24 -5.30 25.33
CA HIS A 330 0.02 -5.23 26.05
C HIS A 330 0.80 -3.94 25.75
N LEU A 331 0.46 -3.24 24.66
CA LEU A 331 0.98 -1.90 24.38
C LEU A 331 0.16 -0.81 25.08
N ILE A 332 -1.14 -1.04 25.18
CA ILE A 332 -2.06 -0.20 25.91
C ILE A 332 -3.23 -1.05 26.40
N SER A 333 -3.56 -0.95 27.69
CA SER A 333 -4.74 -1.63 28.23
C SER A 333 -6.02 -1.07 27.60
N ARG A 334 -7.07 -1.89 27.53
CA ARG A 334 -8.40 -1.39 27.18
C ARG A 334 -8.84 -0.35 28.22
N PRO A 335 -9.16 0.89 27.83
CA PRO A 335 -9.62 1.89 28.76
C PRO A 335 -10.86 1.47 29.55
N LEU A 336 -10.93 1.89 30.81
CA LEU A 336 -12.08 1.56 31.67
C LEU A 336 -13.35 2.34 31.30
N ASP A 337 -13.18 3.52 30.69
CA ASP A 337 -14.27 4.38 30.24
C ASP A 337 -14.80 4.01 28.83
N TRP A 338 -14.28 2.96 28.21
CA TRP A 338 -14.82 2.43 26.96
C TRP A 338 -16.10 1.61 27.19
N PRO A 339 -17.16 1.85 26.38
CA PRO A 339 -18.35 1.00 26.30
C PRO A 339 -18.04 -0.47 26.03
N GLU A 340 -18.85 -1.40 26.56
CA GLU A 340 -18.62 -2.86 26.47
C GLU A 340 -18.51 -3.38 25.03
N ASN A 341 -19.23 -2.77 24.08
CA ASN A 341 -19.20 -3.08 22.65
C ASN A 341 -17.93 -2.59 21.92
N ASN A 342 -17.00 -1.93 22.63
CA ASN A 342 -15.68 -1.56 22.11
C ASN A 342 -14.63 -2.56 22.59
N HIS A 343 -14.17 -3.39 21.65
CA HIS A 343 -13.28 -4.51 21.91
C HIS A 343 -11.86 -4.20 21.45
N MET A 344 -10.88 -4.54 22.29
CA MET A 344 -9.46 -4.56 21.91
C MET A 344 -9.09 -6.02 21.65
N VAL A 345 -8.99 -6.38 20.38
CA VAL A 345 -8.96 -7.78 19.94
C VAL A 345 -7.54 -8.33 19.73
N GLY A 346 -6.54 -7.45 19.72
CA GLY A 346 -5.15 -7.80 19.37
C GLY A 346 -4.88 -7.65 17.86
N PRO A 347 -3.61 -7.55 17.45
CA PRO A 347 -3.24 -7.31 16.07
C PRO A 347 -3.51 -8.55 15.18
N ILE A 348 -3.87 -8.30 13.92
CA ILE A 348 -3.93 -9.34 12.88
C ILE A 348 -2.57 -9.38 12.20
N ILE A 349 -1.71 -10.32 12.61
CA ILE A 349 -0.36 -10.50 12.06
C ILE A 349 -0.32 -11.84 11.33
N ASN A 350 0.08 -11.82 10.06
CA ASN A 350 0.28 -13.04 9.31
C ASN A 350 1.54 -13.75 9.82
N GLN A 351 1.36 -14.91 10.44
CA GLN A 351 2.43 -15.67 11.08
C GLN A 351 3.17 -16.59 10.10
N SER A 352 2.54 -16.87 8.96
CA SER A 352 3.07 -17.76 7.93
C SER A 352 3.56 -16.92 6.75
N PHE A 353 4.64 -17.39 6.14
CA PHE A 353 5.05 -16.96 4.81
C PHE A 353 4.68 -18.07 3.80
N PRO A 354 4.49 -17.73 2.51
CA PRO A 354 4.14 -18.71 1.48
C PRO A 354 5.06 -19.94 1.51
N ILE A 355 4.52 -21.14 1.26
CA ILE A 355 5.28 -22.41 1.30
C ILE A 355 6.41 -22.41 0.25
N ASP A 356 6.20 -21.68 -0.85
CA ASP A 356 7.12 -21.46 -1.94
C ASP A 356 8.03 -20.24 -1.77
N PHE A 357 7.93 -19.52 -0.64
CA PHE A 357 8.83 -18.41 -0.34
C PHE A 357 10.27 -18.91 -0.24
N LYS A 358 11.11 -18.45 -1.17
CA LYS A 358 12.55 -18.70 -1.18
C LYS A 358 13.28 -17.35 -1.08
N PRO A 359 13.96 -17.05 0.03
CA PRO A 359 14.82 -15.88 0.11
C PRO A 359 15.98 -16.02 -0.89
N SER A 360 16.48 -14.89 -1.38
CA SER A 360 17.64 -14.88 -2.27
C SER A 360 18.91 -15.34 -1.54
N GLU A 361 19.86 -15.92 -2.29
CA GLU A 361 21.09 -16.47 -1.71
C GLU A 361 21.95 -15.39 -1.01
N ASP A 362 21.93 -14.17 -1.54
CA ASP A 362 22.69 -13.02 -1.03
C ASP A 362 22.26 -12.60 0.39
N ILE A 363 20.97 -12.59 0.70
CA ILE A 363 20.49 -12.28 2.06
C ILE A 363 20.77 -13.43 3.03
N ILE A 364 20.68 -14.68 2.56
CA ILE A 364 21.04 -15.84 3.37
C ILE A 364 22.53 -15.77 3.75
N GLU A 365 23.40 -15.51 2.75
CA GLU A 365 24.82 -15.36 2.96
C GLU A 365 25.13 -14.21 3.93
N PHE A 366 24.51 -13.04 3.73
CA PHE A 366 24.67 -11.90 4.64
C PHE A 366 24.25 -12.25 6.07
N LEU A 367 23.12 -12.95 6.26
CA LEU A 367 22.66 -13.37 7.59
C LEU A 367 23.62 -14.37 8.24
N GLU A 368 24.11 -15.38 7.50
CA GLU A 368 25.01 -16.39 8.04
C GLU A 368 26.40 -15.83 8.39
N ILE A 369 26.97 -14.96 7.54
CA ILE A 369 28.24 -14.27 7.83
C ILE A 369 28.13 -13.46 9.13
N ASN A 370 27.01 -12.77 9.31
CA ASN A 370 26.80 -11.86 10.43
C ASN A 370 26.07 -12.52 11.63
N LYS A 371 25.79 -13.82 11.60
CA LYS A 371 25.04 -14.54 12.65
C LYS A 371 25.69 -14.49 14.03
N LYS A 372 27.03 -14.38 14.07
CA LYS A 372 27.79 -14.21 15.31
C LYS A 372 27.78 -12.76 15.81
N GLU A 373 27.42 -11.81 14.96
CA GLU A 373 27.27 -10.42 15.34
C GLU A 373 25.96 -10.25 16.12
N LYS A 374 26.05 -9.76 17.36
CA LYS A 374 24.89 -9.64 18.25
C LYS A 374 23.98 -8.43 17.95
N LYS A 375 24.20 -7.72 16.84
CA LYS A 375 23.60 -6.40 16.57
C LYS A 375 23.24 -6.22 15.10
N LEU A 376 22.32 -7.06 14.63
CA LEU A 376 21.76 -6.97 13.29
C LEU A 376 20.46 -6.16 13.32
N LEU A 377 20.43 -5.04 12.62
CA LEU A 377 19.31 -4.10 12.60
C LEU A 377 18.48 -4.24 11.32
N TYR A 378 17.16 -4.13 11.43
CA TYR A 378 16.31 -3.82 10.28
C TYR A 378 16.00 -2.33 10.24
N ILE A 379 16.03 -1.73 9.05
CA ILE A 379 15.63 -0.34 8.81
C ILE A 379 14.66 -0.31 7.62
N GLY A 380 13.41 0.05 7.86
CA GLY A 380 12.40 0.09 6.79
C GLY A 380 11.28 1.09 7.06
N VAL A 381 11.20 2.12 6.20
CA VAL A 381 10.18 3.18 6.30
C VAL A 381 9.01 2.99 5.34
N GLY A 382 9.08 2.02 4.43
CA GLY A 382 8.00 1.63 3.52
C GLY A 382 7.66 2.71 2.47
N SER A 383 6.51 2.55 1.81
CA SER A 383 6.01 3.47 0.77
C SER A 383 5.83 4.91 1.25
N MET A 384 5.70 5.14 2.55
CA MET A 384 5.61 6.47 3.17
C MET A 384 6.76 7.39 2.76
N LEU A 385 7.96 6.83 2.53
CA LEU A 385 9.11 7.64 2.10
C LEU A 385 8.87 8.24 0.71
N HIS A 386 8.46 7.45 -0.27
CA HIS A 386 8.10 7.95 -1.60
C HIS A 386 6.92 8.93 -1.55
N MET A 387 5.90 8.62 -0.75
CA MET A 387 4.70 9.47 -0.64
C MET A 387 5.03 10.85 -0.06
N MET A 388 5.98 10.94 0.86
CA MET A 388 6.27 12.17 1.62
C MET A 388 7.47 12.96 1.10
N PHE A 389 8.39 12.34 0.37
CA PHE A 389 9.66 12.94 -0.02
C PHE A 389 9.95 12.80 -1.53
N GLY A 390 10.55 13.84 -2.10
CA GLY A 390 11.12 13.79 -3.44
C GLY A 390 12.38 12.92 -3.50
N GLU A 391 12.90 12.66 -4.70
CA GLU A 391 14.08 11.81 -4.89
C GLU A 391 15.32 12.33 -4.16
N LYS A 392 15.50 13.65 -4.11
CA LYS A 392 16.61 14.28 -3.39
C LYS A 392 16.53 13.99 -1.89
N GLU A 393 15.37 14.20 -1.28
CA GLU A 393 15.18 13.96 0.15
C GLU A 393 15.24 12.45 0.50
N GLN A 394 14.80 11.57 -0.42
CA GLN A 394 15.00 10.13 -0.29
C GLN A 394 16.49 9.75 -0.28
N PHE A 395 17.28 10.35 -1.17
CA PHE A 395 18.73 10.14 -1.23
C PHE A 395 19.44 10.66 0.04
N GLU A 396 19.04 11.84 0.52
CA GLU A 396 19.53 12.41 1.79
C GLU A 396 19.22 11.49 2.98
N PHE A 397 17.99 10.94 3.05
CA PHE A 397 17.61 9.97 4.08
C PHE A 397 18.51 8.73 4.05
N LEU A 398 18.73 8.14 2.88
CA LEU A 398 19.61 6.96 2.76
C LEU A 398 21.06 7.27 3.14
N THR A 399 21.56 8.44 2.78
CA THR A 399 22.91 8.91 3.17
C THR A 399 23.01 9.04 4.69
N VAL A 400 21.99 9.59 5.35
CA VAL A 400 21.92 9.70 6.82
C VAL A 400 21.91 8.31 7.47
N VAL A 401 21.10 7.38 6.94
CA VAL A 401 21.04 5.99 7.43
C VAL A 401 22.40 5.30 7.28
N GLN A 402 23.01 5.37 6.09
CA GLN A 402 24.32 4.76 5.82
C GLN A 402 25.39 5.29 6.77
N THR A 403 25.44 6.61 6.95
CA THR A 403 26.42 7.25 7.85
C THR A 403 26.17 6.87 9.31
N ALA A 404 24.91 6.78 9.74
CA ALA A 404 24.58 6.40 11.11
C ALA A 404 24.88 4.93 11.44
N VAL A 405 24.68 4.02 10.47
CA VAL A 405 25.12 2.61 10.59
C VAL A 405 26.64 2.56 10.64
N PHE A 406 27.34 3.27 9.76
CA PHE A 406 28.80 3.32 9.76
C PHE A 406 29.38 3.82 11.09
N ASN A 407 28.80 4.88 11.68
CA ASN A 407 29.21 5.42 12.98
C ASN A 407 28.92 4.48 14.17
N ASN A 408 28.16 3.41 13.96
CA ASN A 408 27.93 2.35 14.92
C ASN A 408 28.69 1.09 14.47
N ASN A 409 30.03 1.15 14.51
CA ASN A 409 30.97 0.15 13.98
C ASN A 409 30.72 -1.31 14.40
N ASN A 410 29.91 -1.55 15.43
CA ASN A 410 29.56 -2.87 15.95
C ASN A 410 28.13 -3.31 15.55
N CYS A 411 27.55 -2.73 14.52
CA CYS A 411 26.24 -3.14 14.00
C CYS A 411 26.24 -3.28 12.48
N LYS A 412 25.36 -4.16 12.02
CA LYS A 412 25.06 -4.40 10.61
C LYS A 412 23.59 -4.09 10.39
N ALA A 413 23.23 -3.67 9.19
CA ALA A 413 21.85 -3.30 8.90
C ALA A 413 21.32 -3.98 7.64
N ILE A 414 20.06 -4.38 7.68
CA ILE A 414 19.25 -4.70 6.51
C ILE A 414 18.34 -3.51 6.27
N VAL A 415 18.59 -2.78 5.18
CA VAL A 415 17.86 -1.55 4.83
C VAL A 415 16.87 -1.87 3.72
N SER A 416 15.57 -1.80 4.00
CA SER A 416 14.54 -1.95 2.98
C SER A 416 14.49 -0.74 2.06
N LEU A 417 14.62 -1.01 0.75
CA LEU A 417 14.46 -0.02 -0.31
C LEU A 417 13.02 0.04 -0.85
N SER A 418 12.08 -0.63 -0.18
CA SER A 418 10.66 -0.59 -0.55
C SER A 418 10.15 0.86 -0.46
N GLY A 419 9.61 1.37 -1.56
CA GLY A 419 9.15 2.76 -1.62
C GLY A 419 10.26 3.79 -1.81
N ILE A 420 11.40 3.42 -2.40
CA ILE A 420 12.48 4.35 -2.77
C ILE A 420 12.66 4.36 -4.28
N LYS A 421 12.44 5.51 -4.92
CA LYS A 421 12.64 5.69 -6.37
C LYS A 421 14.11 5.90 -6.72
N ALA A 422 14.86 6.63 -5.89
CA ALA A 422 16.27 6.93 -6.08
C ALA A 422 17.23 5.74 -5.78
N LYS A 423 16.71 4.51 -5.70
CA LYS A 423 17.46 3.33 -5.23
C LYS A 423 18.63 2.97 -6.14
N ASP A 424 18.45 3.03 -7.46
CA ASP A 424 19.47 2.59 -8.41
C ASP A 424 20.66 3.56 -8.45
N LEU A 425 20.38 4.87 -8.44
CA LEU A 425 21.40 5.92 -8.33
C LEU A 425 22.19 5.87 -7.02
N PHE A 426 21.53 5.48 -5.92
CA PHE A 426 22.17 5.36 -4.62
C PHE A 426 23.09 4.13 -4.55
N LEU A 427 22.63 2.99 -5.07
CA LEU A 427 23.38 1.73 -5.05
C LEU A 427 24.62 1.74 -5.96
N THR A 428 24.60 2.46 -7.09
CA THR A 428 25.77 2.55 -7.99
C THR A 428 26.98 3.25 -7.37
N ASN A 429 26.79 4.02 -6.29
CA ASN A 429 27.82 4.85 -5.69
C ASN A 429 28.27 4.38 -4.29
N ASN A 430 27.65 3.32 -3.74
CA ASN A 430 27.82 2.95 -2.34
C ASN A 430 27.82 1.43 -2.15
N ASP A 431 28.99 0.82 -2.22
CA ASP A 431 29.19 -0.55 -1.74
C ASP A 431 29.63 -0.50 -0.27
N ASN A 432 28.87 -1.14 0.62
CA ASN A 432 29.14 -1.14 2.05
C ASN A 432 28.82 -2.49 2.68
N ASN A 433 29.87 -3.23 3.04
CA ASN A 433 29.78 -4.54 3.70
C ASN A 433 29.06 -4.52 5.07
N ASN A 434 28.71 -3.35 5.61
CA ASN A 434 27.91 -3.22 6.84
C ASN A 434 26.40 -3.16 6.58
N ILE A 435 25.97 -2.97 5.33
CA ILE A 435 24.57 -2.77 4.98
C ILE A 435 24.18 -3.70 3.84
N PHE A 436 23.16 -4.53 4.09
CA PHE A 436 22.46 -5.24 3.04
C PHE A 436 21.24 -4.42 2.61
N TYR A 437 21.21 -4.01 1.34
CA TYR A 437 20.08 -3.29 0.79
C TYR A 437 19.03 -4.25 0.23
N LEU A 438 17.91 -4.35 0.93
CA LEU A 438 16.81 -5.22 0.56
C LEU A 438 15.97 -4.57 -0.56
N LYS A 439 16.15 -5.08 -1.78
CA LYS A 439 15.54 -4.55 -3.02
C LYS A 439 14.06 -4.92 -3.20
N THR A 440 13.66 -6.06 -2.65
CA THR A 440 12.30 -6.61 -2.74
C THR A 440 11.75 -6.88 -1.35
N ASN A 441 10.42 -6.88 -1.21
CA ASN A 441 9.81 -7.13 0.08
C ASN A 441 10.03 -8.59 0.52
N ILE A 442 10.39 -8.81 1.78
CA ILE A 442 10.54 -10.14 2.39
C ILE A 442 9.59 -10.24 3.58
N PRO A 443 8.92 -11.38 3.79
CA PRO A 443 8.07 -11.60 4.95
C PRO A 443 8.80 -11.30 6.26
N HIS A 444 8.29 -10.34 7.04
CA HIS A 444 8.87 -9.98 8.34
C HIS A 444 8.86 -11.16 9.31
N ALA A 445 7.88 -12.07 9.20
CA ALA A 445 7.83 -13.29 10.00
C ALA A 445 9.02 -14.24 9.77
N TRP A 446 9.64 -14.21 8.58
CA TRP A 446 10.87 -14.94 8.30
C TRP A 446 12.10 -14.15 8.76
N LEU A 447 12.12 -12.84 8.50
CA LEU A 447 13.30 -12.01 8.73
C LEU A 447 13.52 -11.66 10.22
N PHE A 448 12.49 -11.17 10.91
CA PHE A 448 12.60 -10.58 12.25
C PHE A 448 13.12 -11.52 13.35
N PRO A 449 12.81 -12.85 13.36
CA PRO A 449 13.40 -13.77 14.33
C PRO A 449 14.93 -13.82 14.32
N GLN A 450 15.56 -13.34 13.25
CA GLN A 450 17.01 -13.39 13.02
C GLN A 450 17.71 -12.08 13.40
N LEU A 451 16.96 -11.07 13.87
CA LEU A 451 17.45 -9.71 14.07
C LEU A 451 17.52 -9.34 15.56
N THR A 452 18.21 -8.23 15.85
CA THR A 452 18.41 -7.71 17.21
C THR A 452 17.44 -6.59 17.56
N ALA A 453 17.11 -5.72 16.59
CA ALA A 453 16.20 -4.60 16.77
C ALA A 453 15.69 -4.09 15.40
N ALA A 454 14.62 -3.29 15.43
CA ALA A 454 13.99 -2.73 14.25
C ALA A 454 13.92 -1.20 14.30
N ILE A 455 14.03 -0.56 13.14
CA ILE A 455 13.82 0.88 12.95
C ILE A 455 12.82 1.04 11.80
N HIS A 456 11.68 1.68 12.05
CA HIS A 456 10.66 1.82 11.01
C HIS A 456 9.75 3.03 11.23
N HIS A 457 8.91 3.31 10.24
CA HIS A 457 8.00 4.47 10.25
C HIS A 457 6.99 4.46 11.41
N GLY A 458 6.55 3.27 11.86
CA GLY A 458 5.66 3.14 13.03
C GLY A 458 4.19 2.99 12.70
N GLY A 459 3.85 2.51 11.51
CA GLY A 459 2.50 2.01 11.26
C GLY A 459 2.15 0.87 12.22
N ALA A 460 0.86 0.76 12.56
CA ALA A 460 0.38 -0.23 13.52
C ALA A 460 0.86 -1.66 13.17
N GLY A 461 0.71 -2.10 11.92
CA GLY A 461 1.11 -3.46 11.50
C GLY A 461 2.59 -3.77 11.74
N THR A 462 3.51 -2.92 11.28
CA THR A 462 4.95 -3.14 11.45
C THR A 462 5.36 -3.06 12.92
N THR A 463 4.82 -2.10 13.68
CA THR A 463 5.11 -1.94 15.12
C THR A 463 4.70 -3.17 15.92
N HIS A 464 3.50 -3.69 15.69
CA HIS A 464 3.07 -4.90 16.39
C HIS A 464 3.87 -6.13 15.93
N THR A 465 4.26 -6.20 14.66
CA THR A 465 5.05 -7.32 14.14
C THR A 465 6.45 -7.34 14.76
N SER A 466 7.16 -6.21 14.80
CA SER A 466 8.50 -6.15 15.41
C SER A 466 8.47 -6.53 16.89
N LEU A 467 7.51 -5.98 17.65
CA LEU A 467 7.35 -6.27 19.08
C LEU A 467 6.91 -7.70 19.35
N ARG A 468 6.03 -8.27 18.52
CA ARG A 468 5.62 -9.69 18.62
C ARG A 468 6.82 -10.63 18.49
N PHE A 469 7.76 -10.31 17.60
CA PHE A 469 9.02 -11.05 17.45
C PHE A 469 10.09 -10.66 18.48
N GLY A 470 9.74 -9.83 19.46
CA GLY A 470 10.61 -9.49 20.58
C GLY A 470 11.70 -8.47 20.25
N LEU A 471 11.59 -7.73 19.15
CA LEU A 471 12.57 -6.74 18.74
C LEU A 471 12.31 -5.39 19.40
N PRO A 472 13.28 -4.82 20.15
CA PRO A 472 13.25 -3.40 20.47
C PRO A 472 13.13 -2.57 19.21
N THR A 473 12.40 -1.46 19.29
CA THR A 473 11.98 -0.73 18.11
C THR A 473 12.23 0.78 18.25
N LEU A 474 12.89 1.41 17.27
CA LEU A 474 12.91 2.86 17.11
C LEU A 474 11.89 3.28 16.03
N ILE A 475 11.05 4.27 16.36
CA ILE A 475 10.02 4.78 15.47
C ILE A 475 10.45 6.10 14.81
N LEU A 476 10.31 6.18 13.49
CA LEU A 476 10.59 7.34 12.65
C LEU A 476 9.29 7.88 12.02
N PRO A 477 8.40 8.55 12.79
CA PRO A 477 7.04 8.79 12.34
C PRO A 477 6.96 9.88 11.27
N PHE A 478 6.08 9.63 10.30
CA PHE A 478 5.69 10.53 9.22
C PHE A 478 4.46 11.37 9.59
N GLY A 479 3.51 10.80 10.35
CA GLY A 479 2.27 11.45 10.77
C GLY A 479 1.17 10.44 11.10
N ALA A 480 -0.08 10.91 11.17
CA ALA A 480 -1.26 10.10 11.51
C ALA A 480 -1.08 9.35 12.84
N ASP A 481 -1.24 8.03 12.87
CA ASP A 481 -1.14 7.17 14.05
C ASP A 481 0.31 6.84 14.46
N GLN A 482 1.28 7.08 13.58
CA GLN A 482 2.67 6.66 13.79
C GLN A 482 3.35 7.34 15.00
N PRO A 483 3.14 8.65 15.27
CA PRO A 483 3.62 9.28 16.50
C PRO A 483 3.04 8.63 17.76
N PHE A 484 1.76 8.24 17.74
CA PHE A 484 1.13 7.55 18.87
C PHE A 484 1.81 6.21 19.15
N ASN A 485 2.04 5.40 18.11
CA ASN A 485 2.76 4.13 18.23
C ASN A 485 4.21 4.33 18.73
N GLY A 486 4.90 5.35 18.25
CA GLY A 486 6.23 5.75 18.75
C GLY A 486 6.23 6.10 20.23
N ASP A 487 5.22 6.83 20.69
CA ASP A 487 5.07 7.19 22.10
C ASP A 487 4.76 5.96 22.96
N ARG A 488 3.89 5.04 22.47
CA ARG A 488 3.61 3.76 23.14
C ARG A 488 4.86 2.89 23.27
N VAL A 489 5.68 2.80 22.24
CA VAL A 489 6.97 2.08 22.27
C VAL A 489 7.90 2.69 23.33
N PHE A 490 8.02 4.02 23.37
CA PHE A 490 8.89 4.71 24.31
C PHE A 490 8.41 4.60 25.77
N ILE A 491 7.12 4.84 26.03
CA ILE A 491 6.53 4.78 27.39
C ILE A 491 6.64 3.38 27.99
N ASN A 492 6.39 2.35 27.18
CA ASN A 492 6.55 0.95 27.60
C ASN A 492 8.02 0.49 27.64
N LYS A 493 8.97 1.40 27.38
CA LYS A 493 10.41 1.12 27.34
C LYS A 493 10.75 -0.07 26.44
N LEU A 494 10.18 -0.06 25.24
CA LEU A 494 10.41 -1.03 24.16
C LEU A 494 11.40 -0.48 23.12
N GLY A 495 11.87 0.74 23.32
CA GLY A 495 12.84 1.41 22.46
C GLY A 495 12.99 2.89 22.83
N PRO A 496 13.90 3.59 22.14
CA PRO A 496 14.19 5.00 22.39
C PRO A 496 13.03 5.91 21.96
N LYS A 497 13.12 7.18 22.36
CA LYS A 497 12.15 8.21 21.97
C LYS A 497 12.05 8.32 20.44
N PRO A 498 10.83 8.41 19.86
CA PRO A 498 10.65 8.53 18.42
C PRO A 498 11.34 9.78 17.87
N ILE A 499 11.91 9.66 16.66
CA ILE A 499 12.52 10.78 15.92
C ILE A 499 11.61 11.09 14.74
N PRO A 500 10.82 12.18 14.77
CA PRO A 500 10.02 12.60 13.62
C PRO A 500 10.87 12.63 12.37
N ILE A 501 10.37 12.08 11.26
CA ILE A 501 11.20 11.82 10.08
C ILE A 501 11.87 13.09 9.53
N ARG A 502 11.22 14.25 9.65
CA ARG A 502 11.77 15.57 9.25
C ARG A 502 12.88 16.11 10.16
N GLN A 503 13.07 15.52 11.34
CA GLN A 503 14.10 15.90 12.30
C GLN A 503 15.32 14.98 12.22
N ILE A 504 15.29 13.93 11.40
CA ILE A 504 16.37 12.96 11.29
C ILE A 504 17.65 13.62 10.77
N ASN A 505 18.77 13.28 11.39
CA ASN A 505 20.10 13.64 10.94
C ASN A 505 21.09 12.58 11.45
N VAL A 506 22.33 12.64 10.95
CA VAL A 506 23.37 11.65 11.32
C VAL A 506 23.53 11.57 12.84
N LYS A 507 23.60 12.71 13.53
CA LYS A 507 23.87 12.76 14.98
C LYS A 507 22.77 12.10 15.79
N ASN A 508 21.50 12.48 15.59
CA ASN A 508 20.42 11.95 16.40
C ASN A 508 20.10 10.48 16.06
N LEU A 509 20.17 10.08 14.78
CA LEU A 509 19.96 8.69 14.39
C LEU A 509 21.07 7.80 14.96
N THR A 510 22.34 8.21 14.84
CA THR A 510 23.48 7.47 15.42
C THR A 510 23.29 7.25 16.92
N ASN A 511 22.88 8.30 17.64
CA ASN A 511 22.68 8.22 19.09
C ASN A 511 21.48 7.33 19.47
N ALA A 512 20.37 7.43 18.74
CA ALA A 512 19.20 6.60 19.01
C ALA A 512 19.43 5.13 18.65
N MET A 513 20.20 4.83 17.59
CA MET A 513 20.65 3.47 17.28
C MET A 513 21.53 2.91 18.41
N ARG A 514 22.43 3.73 18.93
CA ARG A 514 23.29 3.34 20.06
C ARG A 514 22.46 3.06 21.32
N ASP A 515 21.48 3.90 21.65
CA ASP A 515 20.56 3.66 22.77
C ASP A 515 19.75 2.38 22.56
N LEU A 516 19.10 2.23 21.41
CA LEU A 516 18.31 1.05 21.03
C LEU A 516 19.08 -0.27 21.19
N LEU A 517 20.36 -0.29 20.79
CA LEU A 517 21.19 -1.49 20.77
C LEU A 517 21.93 -1.79 22.08
N ASN A 518 22.03 -0.84 23.01
CA ASN A 518 22.84 -0.99 24.23
C ASN A 518 22.04 -0.88 25.53
N THR A 519 20.74 -0.66 25.46
CA THR A 519 19.86 -0.59 26.63
C THR A 519 19.17 -1.94 26.86
N ASP A 520 19.66 -2.69 27.86
CA ASP A 520 19.17 -4.05 28.19
C ASP A 520 17.69 -4.08 28.61
N GLU A 521 17.18 -2.99 29.18
CA GLU A 521 15.77 -2.85 29.55
C GLU A 521 14.86 -2.97 28.32
N TYR A 522 15.25 -2.38 27.18
CA TYR A 522 14.47 -2.47 25.94
C TYR A 522 14.39 -3.91 25.44
N GLN A 523 15.53 -4.62 25.42
CA GLN A 523 15.59 -6.02 25.00
C GLN A 523 14.75 -6.93 25.90
N THR A 524 14.86 -6.75 27.22
CA THR A 524 14.11 -7.53 28.20
C THR A 524 12.60 -7.31 28.05
N ASN A 525 12.18 -6.06 27.92
CA ASN A 525 10.76 -5.72 27.77
C ASN A 525 10.20 -6.14 26.42
N ALA A 526 10.96 -5.97 25.33
CA ALA A 526 10.57 -6.41 24.00
C ALA A 526 10.38 -7.93 23.94
N LYS A 527 11.31 -8.71 24.50
CA LYS A 527 11.15 -10.17 24.58
C LYS A 527 9.90 -10.55 25.38
N LYS A 528 9.71 -9.96 26.56
CA LYS A 528 8.56 -10.23 27.42
C LYS A 528 7.23 -9.89 26.73
N ILE A 529 7.13 -8.72 26.10
CA ILE A 529 5.91 -8.33 25.39
C ILE A 529 5.72 -9.22 24.15
N GLY A 530 6.79 -9.62 23.47
CA GLY A 530 6.72 -10.54 22.34
C GLY A 530 6.10 -11.88 22.71
N GLU A 531 6.51 -12.48 23.84
CA GLU A 531 5.93 -13.72 24.37
C GLU A 531 4.44 -13.58 24.74
N LEU A 532 4.02 -12.40 25.19
CA LEU A 532 2.62 -12.10 25.51
C LEU A 532 1.80 -11.89 24.23
N MET A 533 2.29 -11.04 23.33
CA MET A 533 1.69 -10.77 22.03
C MET A 533 1.59 -12.04 21.21
N ALA A 534 2.55 -12.97 21.30
CA ALA A 534 2.52 -14.27 20.63
C ALA A 534 1.23 -15.08 20.91
N LYS A 535 0.62 -14.87 22.08
CA LYS A 535 -0.61 -15.54 22.51
C LYS A 535 -1.88 -14.81 22.04
N GLU A 536 -1.76 -13.60 21.49
CA GLU A 536 -2.88 -12.88 20.89
C GLU A 536 -3.22 -13.47 19.51
N ASN A 537 -4.52 -13.60 19.24
CA ASN A 537 -5.07 -14.02 17.97
C ASN A 537 -6.19 -13.05 17.55
N GLY A 538 -5.79 -11.90 16.99
CA GLY A 538 -6.73 -10.84 16.62
C GLY A 538 -7.74 -11.26 15.56
N LEU A 539 -7.34 -12.13 14.62
CA LEU A 539 -8.22 -12.61 13.56
C LEU A 539 -9.38 -13.44 14.13
N ASP A 540 -9.07 -14.43 14.96
CA ASP A 540 -10.05 -15.30 15.60
C ASP A 540 -10.99 -14.51 16.54
N GLN A 541 -10.46 -13.52 17.26
CA GLN A 541 -11.28 -12.61 18.07
C GLN A 541 -12.22 -11.73 17.21
N CYS A 542 -11.73 -11.21 16.08
CA CYS A 542 -12.57 -10.48 15.12
C CYS A 542 -13.68 -11.37 14.56
N ILE A 543 -13.38 -12.61 14.15
CA ILE A 543 -14.36 -13.55 13.62
C ILE A 543 -15.44 -13.83 14.67
N ARG A 544 -15.06 -14.17 15.90
CA ARG A 544 -16.02 -14.36 17.01
C ARG A 544 -16.91 -13.14 17.22
N LEU A 545 -16.33 -11.94 17.21
CA LEU A 545 -17.10 -10.72 17.39
C LEU A 545 -18.08 -10.48 16.23
N ILE A 546 -17.69 -10.80 15.00
CA ILE A 546 -18.58 -10.77 13.83
C ILE A 546 -19.73 -11.78 13.99
N GLU A 547 -19.43 -13.02 14.39
CA GLU A 547 -20.44 -14.08 14.59
C GLU A 547 -21.48 -13.67 15.64
N THR A 548 -21.07 -12.99 16.72
CA THR A 548 -22.01 -12.48 17.74
C THR A 548 -22.99 -11.43 17.23
N GLN A 549 -22.76 -10.81 16.06
CA GLN A 549 -23.73 -9.89 15.47
C GLN A 549 -24.93 -10.60 14.83
N PHE A 550 -24.80 -11.91 14.57
CA PHE A 550 -25.81 -12.75 13.92
C PHE A 550 -26.60 -13.64 14.90
N THR A 551 -26.14 -13.75 16.14
CA THR A 551 -26.81 -14.42 17.27
C THR A 551 -27.64 -13.43 18.07
#